data_AF-A0A328E9G1-F1
#
_entry.id   AF-A0A328E9G1-F1
#
_cell.length_a   1.000
_cell.length_b   1.000
_cell.length_c   1.000
_cell.angle_alpha   90.00
_cell.angle_beta   90.00
_cell.angle_gamma   90.00
#
_symmetry.space_group_name_H-M   'P 1'
#
loop_
_entity.id
_entity.type
_entity.pdbx_description
1 polymer ?
#
loop_
_entity_poly.entity_id
_entity_poly.type
_entity_poly.pdbx_seq_one_letter_code
_entity_poly.pdbx_strand_id
1 'polypeptide(L)'
;MYLQLEPEHSPLPYHSHTAPSIPTASLFSSVVFLPIIYLCIILSFLSILPPRLLVLYPTKYNMRGTLSLLFSFSVFSAALLVRCHASPAKSGGVQSLRPGFQYTNPKLPPRAFTQSDKYEGSSDLVQLRYHMGPVLSSPINIYLVWYGNWAPSQQVIIRDFLASISASDVPSPSVAEWWRTVTLYADQTGANISRSVRIADEYSDRRCSQGKQLTRLSIQDVIAEAVRSKPFSIDHRNGIYLVLTAVDVTVQDYCRAVCGFHYFTFSSKVGYTLPYAWIGNSGKQCPEVCAYPFAVPGYMGGGGPGALAAPNGDAGVDGMISVIAHELAEMSSNPLVNAWYAGEDPTAPTEIGDLCEGLYGTGGGGGYIGQVMKDQRGSTYNMRGRMGRRFLVQWVWSPILKACAGPNALD
;
A
#
# COMPACT_ATOMS: atom_id res chain seq x y z
N MET A 1 3.53 38.26 24.48
CA MET A 1 2.93 38.38 25.83
C MET A 1 3.17 37.04 26.51
N TYR A 2 4.23 36.97 27.32
CA TYR A 2 4.60 35.81 28.11
C TYR A 2 3.58 35.64 29.24
N LEU A 3 3.04 34.44 29.44
CA LEU A 3 2.56 34.04 30.76
C LEU A 3 2.96 32.59 31.05
N GLN A 4 3.72 32.51 32.12
CA GLN A 4 4.35 31.39 32.78
C GLN A 4 3.50 31.17 34.04
N LEU A 5 3.08 29.94 34.32
CA LEU A 5 2.49 29.58 35.61
C LEU A 5 3.21 28.32 36.12
N GLU A 6 3.91 28.53 37.24
CA GLU A 6 4.56 27.53 38.09
C GLU A 6 3.52 26.77 38.96
N PRO A 7 3.90 25.62 39.55
CA PRO A 7 2.98 24.70 40.22
C PRO A 7 2.97 24.87 41.74
N GLU A 8 1.83 24.57 42.38
CA GLU A 8 1.75 24.27 43.82
C GLU A 8 1.67 22.75 44.05
N HIS A 9 2.51 22.26 44.94
CA HIS A 9 2.55 20.89 45.44
C HIS A 9 2.53 20.92 46.96
N SER A 10 1.68 20.11 47.59
CA SER A 10 1.85 19.62 48.96
C SER A 10 1.03 18.33 49.17
N PRO A 11 1.45 17.43 50.08
CA PRO A 11 1.43 15.97 49.84
C PRO A 11 0.58 15.15 50.85
N LEU A 12 0.53 13.83 50.60
CA LEU A 12 0.33 12.66 51.50
C LEU A 12 -0.94 11.81 51.22
N PRO A 13 -1.00 10.49 51.60
CA PRO A 13 0.06 9.56 51.99
C PRO A 13 0.01 8.18 51.27
N TYR A 14 1.10 7.46 51.53
CA TYR A 14 1.49 6.10 51.18
C TYR A 14 0.50 5.00 51.61
N HIS A 15 0.17 4.05 50.73
CA HIS A 15 -0.23 2.70 51.12
C HIS A 15 0.53 1.65 50.31
N SER A 16 1.26 0.82 51.06
CA SER A 16 2.10 -0.29 50.62
C SER A 16 1.27 -1.50 50.20
N HIS A 17 1.51 -2.02 49.00
CA HIS A 17 1.25 -3.43 48.70
C HIS A 17 2.42 -4.06 47.95
N THR A 18 2.80 -5.21 48.50
CA THR A 18 3.92 -6.10 48.24
C THR A 18 3.93 -6.70 46.83
N ALA A 19 5.09 -6.67 46.17
CA ALA A 19 5.38 -7.41 44.95
C ALA A 19 5.88 -8.84 45.26
N PRO A 20 5.56 -9.86 44.44
CA PRO A 20 6.27 -11.12 44.46
C PRO A 20 7.42 -11.18 43.44
N SER A 21 8.50 -11.74 43.97
CA SER A 21 9.79 -12.20 43.43
C SER A 21 9.91 -12.67 41.97
N ILE A 22 11.03 -12.24 41.37
CA ILE A 22 11.69 -12.76 40.16
C ILE A 22 12.45 -14.07 40.49
N PRO A 23 12.46 -15.10 39.60
CA PRO A 23 13.47 -16.15 39.65
C PRO A 23 14.67 -15.82 38.74
N THR A 24 15.85 -16.08 39.28
CA THR A 24 17.18 -16.02 38.67
C THR A 24 17.49 -17.26 37.81
N ALA A 25 18.19 -17.06 36.69
CA ALA A 25 18.95 -18.09 35.97
C ALA A 25 20.05 -17.37 35.15
N SER A 26 21.28 -17.30 35.67
CA SER A 26 22.43 -18.21 35.46
C SER A 26 23.27 -17.86 34.21
N LEU A 27 24.49 -17.38 34.49
CA LEU A 27 25.64 -17.31 33.59
C LEU A 27 26.15 -18.71 33.17
N PHE A 28 27.09 -18.72 32.21
CA PHE A 28 27.77 -19.83 31.49
C PHE A 28 27.10 -20.13 30.12
N SER A 29 27.77 -20.04 28.96
CA SER A 29 29.18 -20.29 28.67
C SER A 29 29.64 -19.53 27.41
N SER A 30 30.83 -18.93 27.48
CA SER A 30 31.47 -18.12 26.43
C SER A 30 32.69 -18.83 25.86
N VAL A 31 32.57 -19.76 24.89
CA VAL A 31 33.75 -20.25 24.14
C VAL A 31 33.38 -20.82 22.77
N VAL A 32 32.94 -20.03 21.77
CA VAL A 32 33.13 -20.35 20.33
C VAL A 32 32.98 -19.08 19.44
N PHE A 33 33.79 -18.04 19.59
CA PHE A 33 33.74 -16.90 18.63
C PHE A 33 35.10 -16.18 18.45
N LEU A 34 36.20 -16.93 18.31
CA LEU A 34 37.53 -16.34 18.11
C LEU A 34 38.32 -16.72 16.83
N PRO A 35 37.88 -17.56 15.87
CA PRO A 35 38.62 -17.72 14.61
C PRO A 35 38.02 -16.98 13.39
N ILE A 36 36.82 -16.39 13.47
CA ILE A 36 36.15 -15.78 12.29
C ILE A 36 36.57 -14.32 12.07
N ILE A 37 36.97 -13.61 13.12
CA ILE A 37 37.33 -12.18 13.04
C ILE A 37 38.72 -11.97 12.39
N TYR A 38 39.62 -12.95 12.48
CA TYR A 38 40.97 -12.84 11.89
C TYR A 38 40.99 -13.05 10.36
N LEU A 39 40.02 -13.79 9.79
CA LEU A 39 39.96 -14.08 8.35
C LEU A 39 39.39 -12.89 7.55
N CYS A 40 38.50 -12.09 8.13
CA CYS A 40 37.94 -10.90 7.47
C CYS A 40 38.91 -9.71 7.41
N ILE A 41 39.87 -9.62 8.34
CA ILE A 41 40.84 -8.50 8.34
C ILE A 41 41.94 -8.72 7.28
N ILE A 42 42.32 -9.97 6.99
CA ILE A 42 43.34 -10.28 5.96
C ILE A 42 42.78 -10.12 4.53
N LEU A 43 41.50 -10.39 4.32
CA LEU A 43 40.84 -10.20 3.01
C LEU A 43 40.52 -8.73 2.68
N SER A 44 40.57 -7.84 3.67
CA SER A 44 40.28 -6.41 3.49
C SER A 44 41.49 -5.56 3.07
N PHE A 45 42.70 -6.15 3.04
CA PHE A 45 43.94 -5.45 2.66
C PHE A 45 44.46 -5.79 1.26
N LEU A 46 43.79 -6.65 0.50
CA LEU A 46 44.21 -7.08 -0.86
C LEU A 46 43.45 -6.40 -2.01
N SER A 47 42.58 -5.43 -1.72
CA SER A 47 41.72 -4.77 -2.72
C SER A 47 41.98 -3.27 -2.88
N ILE A 48 43.08 -2.73 -2.35
CA ILE A 48 43.46 -1.32 -2.51
C ILE A 48 44.89 -1.21 -3.05
N LEU A 49 45.07 -1.34 -4.37
CA LEU A 49 46.21 -0.80 -5.11
C LEU A 49 45.80 -0.47 -6.56
N PRO A 50 46.08 0.74 -7.09
CA PRO A 50 45.70 1.14 -8.44
C PRO A 50 46.72 0.66 -9.49
N PRO A 51 46.31 0.38 -10.75
CA PRO A 51 47.24 -0.04 -11.79
C PRO A 51 47.73 1.17 -12.60
N ARG A 52 49.04 1.42 -12.63
CA ARG A 52 49.78 1.98 -13.79
C ARG A 52 51.27 2.21 -13.46
N LEU A 53 52.12 1.40 -14.08
CA LEU A 53 53.36 1.70 -14.81
C LEU A 53 54.34 0.54 -14.62
N LEU A 54 54.63 -0.22 -15.68
CA LEU A 54 55.97 -0.30 -16.26
C LEU A 54 55.98 -1.25 -17.46
N VAL A 55 56.47 -0.68 -18.56
CA VAL A 55 56.77 -1.30 -19.85
C VAL A 55 58.16 -1.95 -19.75
N LEU A 56 58.37 -3.05 -20.48
CA LEU A 56 59.55 -3.38 -21.33
C LEU A 56 60.00 -4.87 -21.25
N TYR A 57 59.75 -5.58 -22.36
CA TYR A 57 60.62 -6.56 -23.03
C TYR A 57 60.81 -8.00 -22.49
N PRO A 58 61.21 -8.97 -23.36
CA PRO A 58 60.40 -10.16 -23.62
C PRO A 58 61.16 -11.46 -23.29
N THR A 59 60.50 -12.61 -23.32
CA THR A 59 61.16 -13.84 -23.80
C THR A 59 60.16 -14.92 -24.20
N LYS A 60 60.42 -15.42 -25.40
CA LYS A 60 59.88 -16.59 -26.07
C LYS A 60 59.78 -17.81 -25.15
N TYR A 61 58.70 -18.59 -25.26
CA TYR A 61 58.80 -20.03 -25.47
C TYR A 61 57.59 -20.56 -26.24
N ASN A 62 57.90 -21.50 -27.12
CA ASN A 62 57.11 -22.07 -28.21
C ASN A 62 56.94 -23.56 -27.95
N MET A 63 55.73 -24.10 -28.08
CA MET A 63 55.44 -25.50 -28.47
C MET A 63 53.90 -25.60 -28.65
N ARG A 64 53.35 -25.57 -29.87
CA ARG A 64 53.21 -26.62 -30.90
C ARG A 64 52.52 -27.92 -30.42
N GLY A 65 51.37 -28.19 -31.06
CA GLY A 65 50.77 -29.51 -31.31
C GLY A 65 49.64 -29.87 -30.35
N THR A 66 48.48 -30.39 -30.76
CA THR A 66 48.01 -30.93 -32.05
C THR A 66 46.55 -31.36 -31.87
N LEU A 67 45.70 -31.16 -32.90
CA LEU A 67 44.69 -32.06 -33.50
C LEU A 67 43.82 -32.97 -32.58
N SER A 68 42.55 -33.29 -32.80
CA SER A 68 41.54 -33.04 -33.85
C SER A 68 40.32 -33.97 -33.56
N LEU A 69 39.19 -33.75 -34.26
CA LEU A 69 38.17 -34.77 -34.70
C LEU A 69 37.17 -35.28 -33.63
N LEU A 70 35.84 -35.48 -33.80
CA LEU A 70 34.83 -35.52 -34.90
C LEU A 70 33.43 -35.34 -34.24
N PHE A 71 32.46 -34.59 -34.77
CA PHE A 71 31.47 -34.93 -35.82
C PHE A 71 30.56 -36.15 -35.55
N SER A 72 29.23 -35.92 -35.38
CA SER A 72 28.19 -36.56 -36.23
C SER A 72 26.75 -36.15 -35.85
N PHE A 73 26.08 -35.54 -36.83
CA PHE A 73 24.64 -35.40 -37.00
C PHE A 73 23.99 -36.75 -37.33
N SER A 74 22.74 -36.98 -36.93
CA SER A 74 21.83 -37.85 -37.68
C SER A 74 20.36 -37.53 -37.42
N VAL A 75 19.69 -37.15 -38.51
CA VAL A 75 18.26 -36.98 -38.72
C VAL A 75 17.64 -38.35 -38.97
N PHE A 76 16.46 -38.63 -38.41
CA PHE A 76 15.52 -39.62 -38.99
C PHE A 76 14.07 -39.22 -38.68
N SER A 77 13.30 -38.97 -39.75
CA SER A 77 11.85 -38.95 -39.78
C SER A 77 11.32 -40.31 -40.20
N ALA A 78 10.23 -40.78 -39.60
CA ALA A 78 9.14 -41.50 -40.29
C ALA A 78 7.88 -41.53 -39.41
N ALA A 79 6.75 -41.27 -40.07
CA ALA A 79 5.39 -41.15 -39.54
C ALA A 79 4.80 -42.48 -39.05
N LEU A 80 3.73 -42.42 -38.22
CA LEU A 80 2.46 -43.12 -38.48
C LEU A 80 1.34 -42.74 -37.47
N LEU A 81 0.19 -42.39 -38.05
CA LEU A 81 -1.21 -42.60 -37.61
C LEU A 81 -1.79 -41.90 -36.36
N VAL A 82 -2.51 -40.82 -36.67
CA VAL A 82 -3.65 -40.27 -35.94
C VAL A 82 -4.75 -41.33 -35.77
N ARG A 83 -5.18 -41.59 -34.53
CA ARG A 83 -6.49 -42.18 -34.23
C ARG A 83 -7.38 -41.12 -33.62
N CYS A 84 -8.38 -40.68 -34.39
CA CYS A 84 -9.53 -39.94 -33.88
C CYS A 84 -10.43 -40.91 -33.10
N HIS A 85 -10.65 -40.63 -31.82
CA HIS A 85 -11.81 -41.14 -31.10
C HIS A 85 -12.80 -40.01 -30.87
N ALA A 86 -13.90 -40.08 -31.63
CA ALA A 86 -15.11 -39.31 -31.40
C ALA A 86 -15.91 -39.99 -30.27
N SER A 87 -16.26 -39.22 -29.24
CA SER A 87 -17.28 -39.59 -28.25
C SER A 87 -18.50 -38.69 -28.42
N PRO A 88 -19.71 -39.19 -28.11
CA PRO A 88 -20.96 -38.65 -28.65
C PRO A 88 -21.39 -37.35 -27.95
N ALA A 89 -22.00 -36.47 -28.74
CA ALA A 89 -22.66 -35.26 -28.29
C ALA A 89 -23.88 -35.60 -27.39
N LYS A 90 -23.94 -34.96 -26.22
CA LYS A 90 -25.17 -34.81 -25.44
C LYS A 90 -25.68 -33.38 -25.58
N SER A 91 -26.91 -33.25 -26.08
CA SER A 91 -27.68 -32.02 -26.15
C SER A 91 -28.31 -31.66 -24.80
N GLY A 92 -28.34 -30.37 -24.49
CA GLY A 92 -29.38 -29.77 -23.65
C GLY A 92 -28.92 -29.17 -22.32
N GLY A 93 -28.86 -27.84 -22.28
CA GLY A 93 -28.74 -27.06 -21.05
C GLY A 93 -28.14 -25.68 -21.30
N VAL A 94 -28.98 -24.69 -21.57
CA VAL A 94 -28.59 -23.27 -21.58
C VAL A 94 -28.14 -22.92 -20.16
N GLN A 95 -26.84 -22.97 -19.88
CA GLN A 95 -26.26 -22.38 -18.68
C GLN A 95 -25.97 -20.91 -18.98
N SER A 96 -26.68 -20.05 -18.26
CA SER A 96 -26.29 -18.66 -18.04
C SER A 96 -24.82 -18.63 -17.65
N LEU A 97 -23.98 -18.04 -18.51
CA LEU A 97 -22.57 -17.79 -18.26
C LEU A 97 -22.43 -16.82 -17.08
N ARG A 98 -22.46 -17.35 -15.85
CA ARG A 98 -21.83 -16.68 -14.71
C ARG A 98 -20.32 -16.77 -14.96
N PRO A 99 -19.58 -15.66 -15.08
CA PRO A 99 -18.14 -15.74 -15.14
C PRO A 99 -17.66 -16.35 -13.81
N GLY A 100 -17.11 -17.57 -13.87
CA GLY A 100 -16.56 -18.25 -12.71
C GLY A 100 -15.30 -17.53 -12.23
N PHE A 101 -15.34 -16.99 -11.02
CA PHE A 101 -14.17 -16.43 -10.34
C PHE A 101 -13.59 -17.48 -9.40
N GLN A 102 -12.28 -17.63 -9.40
CA GLN A 102 -11.60 -18.52 -8.46
C GLN A 102 -11.10 -17.70 -7.28
N TYR A 103 -11.63 -17.99 -6.09
CA TYR A 103 -11.07 -17.48 -4.84
C TYR A 103 -9.72 -18.15 -4.61
N THR A 104 -8.70 -17.36 -4.31
CA THR A 104 -7.38 -17.89 -3.93
C THR A 104 -7.11 -17.57 -2.48
N ASN A 105 -6.81 -18.60 -1.69
CA ASN A 105 -6.26 -18.47 -0.35
C ASN A 105 -4.73 -18.64 -0.43
N PRO A 106 -3.92 -17.62 -0.08
CA PRO A 106 -2.48 -17.80 0.08
C PRO A 106 -2.20 -18.88 1.15
N LYS A 107 -1.47 -19.94 0.81
CA LYS A 107 -1.33 -21.13 1.69
C LYS A 107 -0.69 -20.79 3.04
N LEU A 108 -1.33 -21.20 4.13
CA LEU A 108 -0.79 -21.17 5.50
C LEU A 108 0.25 -22.29 5.73
N PRO A 109 1.25 -22.11 6.61
CA PRO A 109 2.04 -23.21 7.15
C PRO A 109 1.16 -24.22 7.92
N PRO A 110 1.51 -25.52 8.01
CA PRO A 110 0.63 -26.59 8.51
C PRO A 110 0.23 -26.54 9.99
N ARG A 111 0.59 -25.50 10.75
CA ARG A 111 0.23 -25.36 12.17
C ARG A 111 -0.14 -23.91 12.47
N ALA A 112 -1.38 -23.55 12.20
CA ALA A 112 -1.99 -22.31 12.70
C ALA A 112 -2.85 -22.63 13.94
N PHE A 113 -2.70 -21.81 14.99
CA PHE A 113 -3.36 -21.96 16.28
C PHE A 113 -4.87 -21.65 16.20
N THR A 114 -5.69 -22.60 16.69
CA THR A 114 -7.12 -22.52 17.13
C THR A 114 -8.20 -21.94 16.18
N GLN A 115 -9.44 -22.41 16.35
CA GLN A 115 -10.62 -22.17 15.50
C GLN A 115 -11.39 -20.89 15.89
N SER A 116 -10.88 -19.70 15.58
CA SER A 116 -11.72 -18.48 15.56
C SER A 116 -11.85 -17.98 14.13
N ASP A 117 -13.03 -18.07 13.52
CA ASP A 117 -13.25 -17.68 12.13
C ASP A 117 -13.32 -16.16 11.90
N LYS A 118 -12.82 -15.33 12.83
CA LYS A 118 -12.81 -13.86 12.75
C LYS A 118 -11.50 -13.25 13.27
N TYR A 119 -10.38 -13.62 12.65
CA TYR A 119 -9.09 -12.97 12.89
C TYR A 119 -8.94 -11.60 12.17
N GLU A 120 -9.97 -11.17 11.46
CA GLU A 120 -9.97 -10.01 10.54
C GLU A 120 -10.15 -8.67 11.27
N GLY A 121 -9.21 -8.36 12.16
CA GLY A 121 -9.12 -7.05 12.80
C GLY A 121 -10.16 -6.77 13.90
N SER A 122 -11.19 -7.60 14.09
CA SER A 122 -12.15 -7.46 15.20
C SER A 122 -11.41 -7.41 16.55
N SER A 123 -11.65 -6.36 17.33
CA SER A 123 -10.99 -6.15 18.61
C SER A 123 -11.89 -5.35 19.56
N ASP A 124 -12.18 -5.92 20.73
CA ASP A 124 -12.88 -5.22 21.81
C ASP A 124 -12.01 -4.11 22.45
N LEU A 125 -10.71 -4.07 22.11
CA LEU A 125 -9.76 -3.07 22.57
C LEU A 125 -9.71 -1.85 21.65
N VAL A 126 -10.17 -1.97 20.40
CA VAL A 126 -10.25 -0.85 19.46
C VAL A 126 -11.46 0.00 19.81
N GLN A 127 -11.20 1.17 20.37
CA GLN A 127 -12.22 2.15 20.70
C GLN A 127 -12.15 3.32 19.73
N LEU A 128 -12.73 3.13 18.55
CA LEU A 128 -12.90 4.20 17.59
C LEU A 128 -13.93 5.20 18.12
N ARG A 129 -13.53 6.48 18.25
CA ARG A 129 -14.33 7.54 18.86
C ARG A 129 -14.48 8.71 17.91
N TYR A 130 -15.56 9.45 18.12
CA TYR A 130 -15.81 10.71 17.44
C TYR A 130 -15.42 11.88 18.35
N HIS A 131 -14.62 12.79 17.82
CA HIS A 131 -13.95 13.88 18.53
C HIS A 131 -14.47 15.25 18.12
N MET A 132 -15.73 15.31 17.65
CA MET A 132 -16.48 16.55 17.36
C MET A 132 -16.01 17.36 16.15
N GLY A 133 -15.03 16.87 15.38
CA GLY A 133 -14.61 17.45 14.10
C GLY A 133 -15.59 17.18 12.94
N PRO A 134 -15.48 17.90 11.82
CA PRO A 134 -16.34 17.68 10.66
C PRO A 134 -15.98 16.38 9.93
N VAL A 135 -16.92 15.86 9.14
CA VAL A 135 -16.67 14.84 8.10
C VAL A 135 -17.02 15.41 6.72
N LEU A 136 -16.58 14.77 5.64
CA LEU A 136 -16.91 15.20 4.28
C LEU A 136 -18.32 14.75 3.85
N SER A 137 -19.35 15.38 4.41
CA SER A 137 -20.76 15.00 4.23
C SER A 137 -21.43 15.56 2.97
N SER A 138 -20.85 16.60 2.35
CA SER A 138 -21.30 17.17 1.07
C SER A 138 -20.59 16.51 -0.12
N PRO A 139 -21.11 16.62 -1.36
CA PRO A 139 -20.48 16.02 -2.54
C PRO A 139 -18.99 16.38 -2.67
N ILE A 140 -18.12 15.38 -2.62
CA ILE A 140 -16.67 15.52 -2.53
C ILE A 140 -16.08 15.82 -3.92
N ASN A 141 -15.34 16.92 -4.01
CA ASN A 141 -14.68 17.40 -5.21
C ASN A 141 -13.18 17.18 -5.10
N ILE A 142 -12.64 16.24 -5.87
CA ILE A 142 -11.21 15.93 -5.89
C ILE A 142 -10.50 16.85 -6.88
N TYR A 143 -9.49 17.56 -6.39
CA TYR A 143 -8.54 18.32 -7.18
C TYR A 143 -7.23 17.53 -7.26
N LEU A 144 -6.97 16.94 -8.43
CA LEU A 144 -5.78 16.10 -8.64
C LEU A 144 -4.56 16.97 -8.94
N VAL A 145 -3.46 16.74 -8.24
CA VAL A 145 -2.18 17.40 -8.48
C VAL A 145 -1.15 16.35 -8.88
N TRP A 146 -0.87 16.26 -10.18
CA TRP A 146 0.14 15.36 -10.75
C TRP A 146 1.52 16.02 -10.68
N TYR A 147 2.37 15.58 -9.78
CA TYR A 147 3.70 16.14 -9.58
C TYR A 147 4.80 15.19 -10.09
N GLY A 148 5.59 15.64 -11.07
CA GLY A 148 6.62 14.83 -11.73
C GLY A 148 6.21 14.23 -13.07
N ASN A 149 6.99 13.27 -13.56
CA ASN A 149 6.85 12.74 -14.92
C ASN A 149 5.87 11.56 -14.98
N TRP A 150 4.57 11.88 -15.02
CA TRP A 150 3.49 10.89 -15.10
C TRP A 150 3.24 10.38 -16.53
N ALA A 151 3.16 9.05 -16.68
CA ALA A 151 2.69 8.44 -17.91
C ALA A 151 1.15 8.54 -18.01
N PRO A 152 0.57 8.88 -19.18
CA PRO A 152 -0.90 8.94 -19.33
C PRO A 152 -1.61 7.62 -18.98
N SER A 153 -0.97 6.48 -19.26
CA SER A 153 -1.48 5.14 -18.91
C SER A 153 -1.60 4.90 -17.41
N GLN A 154 -0.74 5.52 -16.61
CA GLN A 154 -0.80 5.43 -15.15
C GLN A 154 -1.90 6.35 -14.60
N GLN A 155 -2.00 7.58 -15.12
CA GLN A 155 -3.02 8.53 -14.68
C GLN A 155 -4.44 8.01 -14.93
N VAL A 156 -4.70 7.34 -16.06
CA VAL A 156 -6.05 6.82 -16.36
C VAL A 156 -6.48 5.73 -15.37
N ILE A 157 -5.56 4.90 -14.84
CA ILE A 157 -5.90 3.89 -13.83
C ILE A 157 -6.45 4.56 -12.56
N ILE A 158 -5.76 5.61 -12.09
CA ILE A 158 -6.17 6.37 -10.91
C ILE A 158 -7.47 7.13 -11.16
N ARG A 159 -7.64 7.77 -12.33
CA ARG A 159 -8.90 8.44 -12.69
C ARG A 159 -10.08 7.45 -12.70
N ASP A 160 -9.88 6.26 -13.28
CA ASP A 160 -10.91 5.23 -13.33
C ASP A 160 -11.25 4.72 -11.93
N PHE A 161 -10.27 4.57 -11.03
CA PHE A 161 -10.51 4.22 -9.63
C PHE A 161 -11.38 5.26 -8.93
N LEU A 162 -10.99 6.53 -8.97
CA LEU A 162 -11.73 7.62 -8.32
C LEU A 162 -13.15 7.74 -8.88
N ALA A 163 -13.31 7.62 -10.20
CA ALA A 163 -14.62 7.63 -10.84
C ALA A 163 -15.48 6.40 -10.50
N SER A 164 -14.88 5.32 -10.00
CA SER A 164 -15.58 4.10 -9.59
C SER A 164 -16.22 4.21 -8.21
N ILE A 165 -15.82 5.18 -7.38
CA ILE A 165 -16.35 5.39 -6.02
C ILE A 165 -17.85 5.70 -6.04
N SER A 166 -18.30 6.50 -7.02
CA SER A 166 -19.72 6.88 -7.17
C SER A 166 -20.43 6.14 -8.30
N ALA A 167 -19.82 5.09 -8.86
CA ALA A 167 -20.42 4.34 -9.96
C ALA A 167 -21.58 3.46 -9.45
N SER A 168 -22.70 3.46 -10.18
CA SER A 168 -23.90 2.69 -9.83
C SER A 168 -24.10 1.44 -10.68
N ASP A 169 -23.37 1.32 -11.79
CA ASP A 169 -23.53 0.30 -12.83
C ASP A 169 -22.40 -0.75 -12.83
N VAL A 170 -21.61 -0.81 -11.75
CA VAL A 170 -20.50 -1.76 -11.61
C VAL A 170 -20.97 -2.99 -10.80
N PRO A 171 -20.82 -4.22 -11.33
CA PRO A 171 -21.20 -5.43 -10.61
C PRO A 171 -20.41 -5.61 -9.30
N SER A 172 -21.09 -6.18 -8.29
CA SER A 172 -20.45 -6.56 -7.03
C SER A 172 -19.40 -7.68 -7.21
N PRO A 173 -18.37 -7.72 -6.35
CA PRO A 173 -17.97 -6.68 -5.40
C PRO A 173 -17.38 -5.46 -6.14
N SER A 174 -17.74 -4.24 -5.72
CA SER A 174 -17.40 -2.99 -6.41
C SER A 174 -16.73 -1.94 -5.51
N VAL A 175 -15.99 -0.99 -6.11
CA VAL A 175 -15.41 0.16 -5.39
C VAL A 175 -16.49 0.98 -4.68
N ALA A 176 -17.64 1.18 -5.32
CA ALA A 176 -18.77 1.89 -4.73
C ALA A 176 -19.34 1.17 -3.50
N GLU A 177 -19.34 -0.16 -3.47
CA GLU A 177 -19.74 -0.93 -2.29
C GLU A 177 -18.71 -0.85 -1.16
N TRP A 178 -17.42 -0.88 -1.48
CA TRP A 178 -16.35 -0.64 -0.51
C TRP A 178 -16.50 0.75 0.14
N TRP A 179 -16.79 1.80 -0.64
CA TRP A 179 -17.04 3.15 -0.13
C TRP A 179 -18.28 3.25 0.78
N ARG A 180 -19.23 2.29 0.71
CA ARG A 180 -20.40 2.31 1.62
C ARG A 180 -19.97 2.17 3.08
N THR A 181 -18.91 1.43 3.38
CA THR A 181 -18.36 1.32 4.74
C THR A 181 -17.88 2.68 5.23
N VAL A 182 -17.17 3.44 4.39
CA VAL A 182 -16.75 4.82 4.69
C VAL A 182 -17.97 5.71 4.96
N THR A 183 -19.07 5.52 4.22
CA THR A 183 -20.28 6.33 4.43
C THR A 183 -21.03 6.06 5.75
N LEU A 184 -20.59 5.09 6.56
CA LEU A 184 -21.18 4.81 7.87
C LEU A 184 -20.77 5.84 8.94
N TYR A 185 -19.71 6.61 8.69
CA TYR A 185 -19.23 7.65 9.59
C TYR A 185 -20.00 8.96 9.40
N ALA A 186 -20.30 9.65 10.49
CA ALA A 186 -21.07 10.89 10.52
C ALA A 186 -20.46 11.92 11.47
N ASP A 187 -20.78 13.19 11.28
CA ASP A 187 -20.41 14.26 12.23
C ASP A 187 -21.51 14.51 13.29
N GLN A 188 -21.29 15.50 14.14
CA GLN A 188 -22.23 15.95 15.18
C GLN A 188 -23.62 16.36 14.68
N THR A 189 -23.77 16.67 13.38
CA THR A 189 -25.07 16.99 12.78
C THR A 189 -25.86 15.74 12.41
N GLY A 190 -25.24 14.56 12.51
CA GLY A 190 -25.78 13.30 12.02
C GLY A 190 -25.63 13.12 10.51
N ALA A 191 -24.91 14.02 9.83
CA ALA A 191 -24.66 13.92 8.40
C ALA A 191 -23.53 12.92 8.12
N ASN A 192 -23.83 11.88 7.36
CA ASN A 192 -22.87 10.87 6.93
C ASN A 192 -21.92 11.39 5.84
N ILE A 193 -20.74 10.78 5.73
CA ILE A 193 -19.81 11.01 4.61
C ILE A 193 -20.53 10.76 3.27
N SER A 194 -20.25 11.64 2.30
CA SER A 194 -20.91 11.61 1.01
C SER A 194 -20.54 10.39 0.18
N ARG A 195 -21.53 9.83 -0.52
CA ARG A 195 -21.34 8.83 -1.58
C ARG A 195 -20.94 9.44 -2.92
N SER A 196 -21.09 10.76 -3.06
CA SER A 196 -20.79 11.48 -4.30
C SER A 196 -19.36 12.00 -4.24
N VAL A 197 -18.50 11.41 -5.06
CA VAL A 197 -17.10 11.75 -5.24
C VAL A 197 -16.87 11.96 -6.73
N ARG A 198 -16.29 13.11 -7.10
CA ARG A 198 -15.95 13.40 -8.49
C ARG A 198 -14.61 14.10 -8.59
N ILE A 199 -13.91 13.87 -9.68
CA ILE A 199 -12.75 14.67 -10.06
C ILE A 199 -13.30 16.01 -10.58
N ALA A 200 -13.00 17.09 -9.87
CA ALA A 200 -13.47 18.43 -10.22
C ALA A 200 -12.53 19.10 -11.24
N ASP A 201 -11.22 19.02 -11.02
CA ASP A 201 -10.20 19.51 -11.94
C ASP A 201 -8.83 18.86 -11.62
N GLU A 202 -7.86 19.04 -12.51
CA GLU A 202 -6.52 18.47 -12.42
C GLU A 202 -5.44 19.52 -12.75
N TYR A 203 -4.31 19.47 -12.05
CA TYR A 203 -3.11 20.24 -12.33
C TYR A 203 -1.93 19.30 -12.56
N SER A 204 -1.04 19.65 -13.49
CA SER A 204 0.16 18.87 -13.79
C SER A 204 1.40 19.74 -13.68
N ASP A 205 2.25 19.41 -12.71
CA ASP A 205 3.57 20.01 -12.54
C ASP A 205 4.66 19.03 -12.98
N ARG A 206 4.86 18.96 -14.29
CA ARG A 206 5.91 18.12 -14.90
C ARG A 206 7.31 18.67 -14.69
N ARG A 207 7.44 19.96 -14.39
CA ARG A 207 8.74 20.62 -14.20
C ARG A 207 9.24 20.47 -12.77
N CYS A 208 8.39 19.98 -11.87
CA CYS A 208 8.65 19.89 -10.44
C CYS A 208 9.05 21.26 -9.89
N SER A 209 8.11 22.21 -9.86
CA SER A 209 8.34 23.60 -9.44
C SER A 209 9.00 23.74 -8.06
N GLN A 210 8.77 22.78 -7.16
CA GLN A 210 9.36 22.69 -5.82
C GLN A 210 10.57 21.74 -5.74
N GLY A 211 11.13 21.34 -6.89
CA GLY A 211 12.21 20.35 -6.98
C GLY A 211 11.73 18.89 -6.88
N LYS A 212 12.65 17.94 -7.06
CA LYS A 212 12.35 16.49 -7.02
C LYS A 212 12.53 15.85 -5.64
N GLN A 213 12.98 16.62 -4.66
CA GLN A 213 13.12 16.20 -3.27
C GLN A 213 12.17 17.03 -2.44
N LEU A 214 11.13 16.40 -1.89
CA LEU A 214 10.09 17.07 -1.13
C LEU A 214 10.12 16.63 0.33
N THR A 215 9.58 17.48 1.19
CA THR A 215 9.25 17.20 2.59
C THR A 215 7.74 17.32 2.76
N ARG A 216 7.18 16.87 3.88
CA ARG A 216 5.74 17.09 4.18
C ARG A 216 5.35 18.56 4.10
N LEU A 217 6.26 19.45 4.49
CA LEU A 217 6.02 20.89 4.44
C LEU A 217 6.02 21.43 3.00
N SER A 218 6.91 20.94 2.13
CA SER A 218 6.97 21.39 0.74
C SER A 218 5.85 20.82 -0.13
N ILE A 219 5.14 19.76 0.30
CA ILE A 219 3.88 19.34 -0.33
C ILE A 219 2.84 20.48 -0.29
N GLN A 220 2.79 21.25 0.79
CA GLN A 220 1.89 22.42 0.85
C GLN A 220 2.30 23.49 -0.16
N ASP A 221 3.60 23.65 -0.43
CA ASP A 221 4.10 24.60 -1.44
C ASP A 221 3.74 24.11 -2.87
N VAL A 222 3.69 22.79 -3.10
CA VAL A 222 3.15 22.19 -4.35
C VAL A 222 1.67 22.52 -4.53
N ILE A 223 0.87 22.41 -3.45
CA ILE A 223 -0.56 22.78 -3.48
C ILE A 223 -0.70 24.29 -3.71
N ALA A 224 0.10 25.12 -3.04
CA ALA A 224 0.07 26.57 -3.23
C ALA A 224 0.34 26.97 -4.68
N GLU A 225 1.31 26.32 -5.34
CA GLU A 225 1.60 26.59 -6.75
C GLU A 225 0.47 26.11 -7.66
N ALA A 226 -0.13 24.94 -7.41
CA ALA A 226 -1.30 24.49 -8.13
C ALA A 226 -2.45 25.50 -8.02
N VAL A 227 -2.78 25.91 -6.79
CA VAL A 227 -3.83 26.89 -6.48
C VAL A 227 -3.60 28.24 -7.15
N ARG A 228 -2.35 28.73 -7.20
CA ARG A 228 -1.99 29.98 -7.91
C ARG A 228 -2.05 29.85 -9.43
N SER A 229 -1.67 28.70 -9.97
CA SER A 229 -1.48 28.50 -11.41
C SER A 229 -2.77 28.41 -12.20
N LYS A 230 -3.87 28.02 -11.55
CA LYS A 230 -5.19 27.99 -12.16
C LYS A 230 -6.13 28.92 -11.42
N PRO A 231 -7.15 29.48 -12.09
CA PRO A 231 -8.34 29.95 -11.41
C PRO A 231 -9.11 28.73 -10.90
N PHE A 232 -8.51 27.95 -10.00
CA PHE A 232 -9.24 26.93 -9.28
C PHE A 232 -10.33 27.67 -8.52
N SER A 233 -11.58 27.31 -8.76
CA SER A 233 -12.67 27.63 -7.85
C SER A 233 -12.28 26.96 -6.53
N ILE A 234 -11.63 27.70 -5.63
CA ILE A 234 -11.15 27.17 -4.35
C ILE A 234 -12.37 26.70 -3.57
N ASP A 235 -12.60 25.40 -3.63
CA ASP A 235 -13.74 24.77 -2.97
C ASP A 235 -13.36 24.45 -1.53
N HIS A 236 -13.37 25.49 -0.70
CA HIS A 236 -13.11 25.40 0.73
C HIS A 236 -14.19 24.64 1.51
N ARG A 237 -15.28 24.21 0.86
CA ARG A 237 -16.38 23.48 1.52
C ARG A 237 -16.40 22.00 1.15
N ASN A 238 -16.14 21.66 -0.10
CA ASN A 238 -16.23 20.28 -0.58
C ASN A 238 -14.96 19.80 -1.31
N GLY A 239 -13.96 20.67 -1.45
CA GLY A 239 -12.73 20.38 -2.17
C GLY A 239 -11.71 19.66 -1.31
N ILE A 240 -11.15 18.58 -1.85
CA ILE A 240 -9.96 17.91 -1.32
C ILE A 240 -8.87 17.89 -2.39
N TYR A 241 -7.62 18.01 -1.94
CA TYR A 241 -6.46 18.06 -2.85
C TYR A 241 -5.68 16.76 -2.76
N LEU A 242 -5.59 16.04 -3.87
CA LEU A 242 -4.87 14.77 -3.93
C LEU A 242 -3.55 14.97 -4.70
N VAL A 243 -2.45 15.04 -3.96
CA VAL A 243 -1.10 15.23 -4.51
C VAL A 243 -0.47 13.88 -4.80
N LEU A 244 -0.22 13.62 -6.09
CA LEU A 244 0.30 12.34 -6.56
C LEU A 244 1.68 12.54 -7.16
N THR A 245 2.70 12.00 -6.50
CA THR A 245 4.09 12.11 -6.97
C THR A 245 4.47 10.93 -7.87
N ALA A 246 5.07 11.23 -9.02
CA ALA A 246 5.56 10.22 -9.96
C ALA A 246 6.83 9.52 -9.44
N VAL A 247 7.22 8.43 -10.12
CA VAL A 247 8.38 7.59 -9.74
C VAL A 247 9.74 8.32 -9.70
N ASP A 248 9.82 9.50 -10.31
CA ASP A 248 11.04 10.32 -10.38
C ASP A 248 11.15 11.38 -9.27
N VAL A 249 10.23 11.38 -8.30
CA VAL A 249 10.19 12.32 -7.17
C VAL A 249 10.40 11.55 -5.86
N THR A 250 11.27 12.06 -5.00
CA THR A 250 11.53 11.51 -3.66
C THR A 250 10.92 12.40 -2.61
N VAL A 251 10.26 11.82 -1.61
CA VAL A 251 9.69 12.55 -0.48
C VAL A 251 10.29 12.03 0.82
N GLN A 252 10.54 12.93 1.77
CA GLN A 252 11.06 12.57 3.10
C GLN A 252 10.18 11.51 3.76
N ASP A 253 10.84 10.50 4.36
CA ASP A 253 10.23 9.36 5.07
C ASP A 253 9.36 8.42 4.22
N TYR A 254 9.24 8.68 2.91
CA TYR A 254 8.64 7.76 1.97
C TYR A 254 9.37 6.42 1.98
N CYS A 255 8.62 5.31 1.87
CA CYS A 255 9.14 3.94 1.92
C CYS A 255 9.72 3.48 3.26
N ARG A 256 9.79 4.37 4.27
CA ARG A 256 10.34 4.04 5.59
C ARG A 256 9.30 4.14 6.68
N ALA A 257 8.55 5.24 6.70
CA ALA A 257 7.50 5.46 7.67
C ALA A 257 6.11 5.39 7.03
N VAL A 258 5.97 5.92 5.81
CA VAL A 258 4.66 6.06 5.17
C VAL A 258 4.70 5.83 3.66
N CYS A 259 3.56 5.44 3.09
CA CYS A 259 3.33 5.35 1.64
C CYS A 259 2.48 6.52 1.11
N GLY A 260 1.73 7.15 2.00
CA GLY A 260 0.94 8.35 1.81
C GLY A 260 0.69 9.04 3.15
N PHE A 261 0.01 10.15 3.14
CA PHE A 261 -0.61 10.72 4.33
C PHE A 261 -1.67 11.73 3.92
N HIS A 262 -2.63 11.98 4.81
CA HIS A 262 -3.50 13.14 4.72
C HIS A 262 -3.24 14.14 5.85
N TYR A 263 -3.57 15.39 5.58
CA TYR A 263 -3.52 16.50 6.53
C TYR A 263 -4.34 17.67 6.00
N PHE A 264 -4.24 18.85 6.63
CA PHE A 264 -4.80 20.08 6.10
C PHE A 264 -3.72 21.14 5.85
N THR A 265 -3.89 21.97 4.84
CA THR A 265 -2.93 23.04 4.55
C THR A 265 -2.98 24.12 5.63
N PHE A 266 -1.83 24.77 5.88
CA PHE A 266 -1.80 25.96 6.70
C PHE A 266 -2.20 27.18 5.88
N SER A 267 -3.12 28.00 6.40
CA SER A 267 -3.50 29.26 5.74
C SER A 267 -2.31 30.20 5.53
N SER A 268 -1.27 30.13 6.37
CA SER A 268 -0.03 30.90 6.17
C SER A 268 0.82 30.42 4.98
N LYS A 269 0.59 29.21 4.47
CA LYS A 269 1.29 28.61 3.34
C LYS A 269 0.50 28.71 2.04
N VAL A 270 -0.77 28.32 2.08
CA VAL A 270 -1.63 28.18 0.89
C VAL A 270 -2.67 29.30 0.77
N GLY A 271 -2.84 30.11 1.82
CA GLY A 271 -3.91 31.11 1.93
C GLY A 271 -5.23 30.56 2.48
N TYR A 272 -5.35 29.23 2.58
CA TYR A 272 -6.55 28.52 2.98
C TYR A 272 -6.21 27.29 3.82
N THR A 273 -7.15 26.86 4.66
CA THR A 273 -7.15 25.54 5.30
C THR A 273 -7.93 24.59 4.41
N LEU A 274 -7.23 23.68 3.74
CA LEU A 274 -7.80 22.75 2.77
C LEU A 274 -7.35 21.33 3.14
N PRO A 275 -8.28 20.36 3.26
CA PRO A 275 -7.90 18.96 3.40
C PRO A 275 -7.13 18.49 2.16
N TYR A 276 -6.05 17.77 2.37
CA TYR A 276 -5.26 17.20 1.30
C TYR A 276 -4.68 15.85 1.70
N ALA A 277 -4.40 15.03 0.69
CA ALA A 277 -3.61 13.82 0.85
C ALA A 277 -2.47 13.82 -0.15
N TRP A 278 -1.33 13.25 0.24
CA TRP A 278 -0.21 12.96 -0.63
C TRP A 278 0.03 11.46 -0.72
N ILE A 279 0.28 10.96 -1.93
CA ILE A 279 0.64 9.57 -2.18
C ILE A 279 1.86 9.50 -3.12
N GLY A 280 2.82 8.66 -2.76
CA GLY A 280 4.03 8.40 -3.54
C GLY A 280 3.90 7.20 -4.48
N ASN A 281 4.53 7.25 -5.66
CA ASN A 281 4.66 6.09 -6.54
C ASN A 281 5.92 5.26 -6.21
N SER A 282 5.69 4.03 -5.73
CA SER A 282 6.74 3.19 -5.14
C SER A 282 7.49 2.36 -6.18
N GLY A 283 7.00 2.30 -7.41
CA GLY A 283 7.42 1.33 -8.43
C GLY A 283 8.92 1.31 -8.72
N LYS A 284 9.64 2.41 -8.45
CA LYS A 284 11.11 2.48 -8.57
C LYS A 284 11.87 2.46 -7.25
N GLN A 285 11.27 2.97 -6.16
CA GLN A 285 12.00 3.25 -4.91
C GLN A 285 11.88 2.11 -3.89
N CYS A 286 10.69 1.54 -3.73
CA CYS A 286 10.37 0.58 -2.66
C CYS A 286 9.08 -0.20 -2.94
N PRO A 287 8.94 -0.84 -4.12
CA PRO A 287 7.71 -1.55 -4.45
C PRO A 287 7.34 -2.58 -3.36
N GLU A 288 8.31 -3.21 -2.72
CA GLU A 288 8.11 -4.19 -1.65
C GLU A 288 7.48 -3.64 -0.37
N VAL A 289 7.52 -2.33 -0.15
CA VAL A 289 6.92 -1.68 1.02
C VAL A 289 5.54 -1.13 0.68
N CYS A 290 5.45 -0.33 -0.38
CA CYS A 290 4.26 0.47 -0.69
C CYS A 290 3.46 -0.04 -1.89
N ALA A 291 3.84 -1.17 -2.48
CA ALA A 291 3.05 -1.91 -3.48
C ALA A 291 2.81 -3.37 -3.06
N TYR A 292 2.90 -3.67 -1.76
CA TYR A 292 2.39 -4.93 -1.22
C TYR A 292 0.88 -5.05 -1.51
N PRO A 293 0.35 -6.22 -1.94
CA PRO A 293 1.03 -7.51 -2.12
C PRO A 293 1.55 -7.80 -3.54
N PHE A 294 1.65 -6.80 -4.41
CA PHE A 294 2.17 -6.95 -5.78
C PHE A 294 3.70 -7.00 -5.86
N ALA A 295 4.37 -6.53 -4.82
CA ALA A 295 5.77 -6.77 -4.55
C ALA A 295 5.93 -7.15 -3.08
N VAL A 296 6.76 -8.15 -2.81
CA VAL A 296 6.91 -8.76 -1.49
C VAL A 296 8.35 -8.57 -1.02
N PRO A 297 8.59 -8.18 0.25
CA PRO A 297 9.94 -7.99 0.76
C PRO A 297 10.81 -9.25 0.66
N GLY A 298 12.09 -9.06 0.32
CA GLY A 298 13.04 -10.17 0.16
C GLY A 298 13.22 -11.02 1.42
N TYR A 299 13.04 -10.44 2.62
CA TYR A 299 13.13 -11.17 3.88
C TYR A 299 11.99 -12.18 4.09
N MET A 300 10.87 -12.07 3.38
CA MET A 300 9.79 -13.07 3.40
C MET A 300 10.15 -14.37 2.65
N GLY A 301 11.35 -14.41 2.04
CA GLY A 301 12.16 -15.62 1.86
C GLY A 301 11.43 -16.86 1.40
N GLY A 302 10.71 -16.83 0.27
CA GLY A 302 10.13 -17.99 -0.43
C GLY A 302 9.13 -18.88 0.33
N GLY A 303 8.99 -18.70 1.65
CA GLY A 303 8.10 -19.45 2.54
C GLY A 303 6.75 -18.76 2.75
N GLY A 304 6.63 -17.48 2.38
CA GLY A 304 5.36 -16.75 2.31
C GLY A 304 4.71 -16.82 0.92
N PRO A 305 3.49 -16.28 0.76
CA PRO A 305 2.89 -16.15 -0.55
C PRO A 305 3.74 -15.24 -1.45
N GLY A 306 4.02 -15.68 -2.67
CA GLY A 306 4.73 -14.88 -3.66
C GLY A 306 3.94 -13.63 -4.06
N ALA A 307 4.62 -12.71 -4.76
CA ALA A 307 4.00 -11.50 -5.28
C ALA A 307 2.75 -11.80 -6.12
N LEU A 308 1.68 -11.06 -5.84
CA LEU A 308 0.45 -11.16 -6.59
C LEU A 308 0.54 -10.42 -7.92
N ALA A 309 -0.24 -10.85 -8.90
CA ALA A 309 -0.29 -10.19 -10.20
C ALA A 309 -1.19 -8.94 -10.14
N ALA A 310 -0.57 -7.78 -10.39
CA ALA A 310 -1.22 -6.48 -10.39
C ALA A 310 -2.39 -6.42 -11.40
N PRO A 311 -3.60 -5.98 -11.02
CA PRO A 311 -4.79 -6.05 -11.87
C PRO A 311 -4.78 -5.10 -13.07
N ASN A 312 -3.97 -4.05 -13.04
CA ASN A 312 -3.82 -3.10 -14.15
C ASN A 312 -2.42 -3.18 -14.81
N GLY A 313 -1.61 -4.16 -14.43
CA GLY A 313 -0.30 -4.43 -15.04
C GLY A 313 0.81 -3.47 -14.60
N ASP A 314 0.56 -2.61 -13.61
CA ASP A 314 1.56 -1.69 -13.05
C ASP A 314 1.54 -1.82 -11.53
N ALA A 315 2.48 -2.58 -10.97
CA ALA A 315 2.52 -2.85 -9.52
C ALA A 315 2.65 -1.57 -8.69
N GLY A 316 3.39 -0.55 -9.17
CA GLY A 316 3.54 0.71 -8.46
C GLY A 316 2.23 1.47 -8.38
N VAL A 317 1.52 1.61 -9.49
CA VAL A 317 0.22 2.31 -9.53
C VAL A 317 -0.88 1.49 -8.86
N ASP A 318 -0.92 0.17 -9.07
CA ASP A 318 -1.89 -0.69 -8.38
C ASP A 318 -1.68 -0.67 -6.86
N GLY A 319 -0.43 -0.58 -6.38
CA GLY A 319 -0.12 -0.30 -4.98
C GLY A 319 -0.63 1.06 -4.51
N MET A 320 -0.39 2.10 -5.31
CA MET A 320 -0.93 3.44 -5.02
C MET A 320 -2.46 3.46 -4.92
N ILE A 321 -3.19 2.62 -5.64
CA ILE A 321 -4.66 2.58 -5.54
C ILE A 321 -5.10 2.24 -4.11
N SER A 322 -4.47 1.27 -3.44
CA SER A 322 -4.81 0.95 -2.05
C SER A 322 -4.50 2.11 -1.11
N VAL A 323 -3.34 2.76 -1.29
CA VAL A 323 -2.95 3.93 -0.47
C VAL A 323 -3.88 5.12 -0.74
N ILE A 324 -4.25 5.41 -1.99
CA ILE A 324 -5.21 6.46 -2.33
C ILE A 324 -6.54 6.18 -1.64
N ALA A 325 -7.01 4.93 -1.67
CA ALA A 325 -8.25 4.55 -1.02
C ALA A 325 -8.18 4.73 0.50
N HIS A 326 -7.10 4.27 1.13
CA HIS A 326 -6.80 4.46 2.56
C HIS A 326 -6.88 5.95 2.93
N GLU A 327 -6.07 6.79 2.29
CA GLU A 327 -5.99 8.21 2.63
C GLU A 327 -7.30 8.96 2.33
N LEU A 328 -8.04 8.55 1.29
CA LEU A 328 -9.35 9.14 1.01
C LEU A 328 -10.39 8.75 2.05
N ALA A 329 -10.37 7.51 2.56
CA ALA A 329 -11.29 7.07 3.61
C ALA A 329 -11.05 7.90 4.88
N GLU A 330 -9.79 7.98 5.33
CA GLU A 330 -9.42 8.69 6.54
C GLU A 330 -9.61 10.20 6.43
N MET A 331 -9.17 10.82 5.32
CA MET A 331 -9.45 12.24 5.08
C MET A 331 -10.95 12.54 4.99
N SER A 332 -11.79 11.58 4.57
CA SER A 332 -13.24 11.78 4.54
C SER A 332 -13.86 11.72 5.93
N SER A 333 -13.36 10.85 6.80
CA SER A 333 -13.80 10.72 8.19
C SER A 333 -13.12 11.70 9.15
N ASN A 334 -12.00 12.28 8.76
CA ASN A 334 -11.16 13.10 9.62
C ASN A 334 -10.39 14.21 8.88
N PRO A 335 -11.06 15.04 8.06
CA PRO A 335 -10.40 16.02 7.19
C PRO A 335 -9.51 17.05 7.91
N LEU A 336 -9.77 17.31 9.20
CA LEU A 336 -9.05 18.29 10.02
C LEU A 336 -8.31 17.64 11.22
N VAL A 337 -8.16 16.32 11.22
CA VAL A 337 -7.46 15.55 12.27
C VAL A 337 -8.07 15.77 13.66
N ASN A 338 -9.39 15.85 13.74
CA ASN A 338 -10.16 16.06 14.98
C ASN A 338 -11.57 15.42 14.97
N ALA A 339 -11.85 14.44 14.12
CA ALA A 339 -13.16 13.79 13.98
C ALA A 339 -13.11 12.31 14.38
N TRP A 340 -12.82 11.36 13.48
CA TRP A 340 -12.88 9.93 13.79
C TRP A 340 -11.50 9.29 13.93
N TYR A 341 -11.14 8.90 15.16
CA TYR A 341 -9.91 8.13 15.42
C TYR A 341 -10.01 7.35 16.74
N ALA A 342 -9.14 6.35 16.92
CA ALA A 342 -9.13 5.50 18.10
C ALA A 342 -8.41 6.16 19.28
N GLY A 343 -8.97 5.99 20.48
CA GLY A 343 -8.42 6.57 21.70
C GLY A 343 -8.75 8.05 21.89
N GLU A 344 -8.16 8.66 22.92
CA GLU A 344 -8.37 10.07 23.32
C GLU A 344 -7.25 11.00 22.84
N ASP A 345 -6.10 10.44 22.45
CA ASP A 345 -4.90 11.20 22.15
C ASP A 345 -4.83 11.56 20.65
N PRO A 346 -4.93 12.85 20.28
CA PRO A 346 -4.84 13.27 18.88
C PRO A 346 -3.41 13.30 18.33
N THR A 347 -2.38 12.98 19.12
CA THR A 347 -0.98 13.11 18.68
C THR A 347 -0.54 12.01 17.72
N ALA A 348 -1.19 10.84 17.76
CA ALA A 348 -0.99 9.73 16.84
C ALA A 348 -2.32 8.97 16.65
N PRO A 349 -3.31 9.60 15.97
CA PRO A 349 -4.63 9.01 15.82
C PRO A 349 -4.51 7.75 14.97
N THR A 350 -4.96 6.60 15.49
CA THR A 350 -5.18 5.41 14.66
C THR A 350 -6.56 5.52 14.04
N GLU A 351 -6.63 5.60 12.73
CA GLU A 351 -7.83 5.93 11.99
C GLU A 351 -8.47 4.70 11.31
N ILE A 352 -9.48 4.94 10.49
CA ILE A 352 -10.36 3.88 9.98
C ILE A 352 -9.67 2.98 8.94
N GLY A 353 -8.66 3.49 8.25
CA GLY A 353 -7.82 2.75 7.30
C GLY A 353 -6.72 2.00 8.01
N ASP A 354 -6.03 2.66 8.95
CA ASP A 354 -4.95 2.10 9.78
C ASP A 354 -5.33 0.77 10.44
N LEU A 355 -6.54 0.68 11.00
CA LEU A 355 -7.04 -0.52 11.70
C LEU A 355 -7.10 -1.76 10.80
N CYS A 356 -7.12 -1.57 9.49
CA CYS A 356 -7.34 -2.63 8.50
C CYS A 356 -6.20 -2.74 7.48
N GLU A 357 -5.06 -2.12 7.78
CA GLU A 357 -3.89 -2.15 6.92
C GLU A 357 -3.48 -3.60 6.59
N GLY A 358 -3.35 -3.88 5.29
CA GLY A 358 -2.99 -5.20 4.80
C GLY A 358 -4.11 -6.27 4.79
N LEU A 359 -5.35 -5.96 5.19
CA LEU A 359 -6.49 -6.90 5.11
C LEU A 359 -7.26 -6.66 3.81
N TYR A 360 -7.32 -7.65 2.91
CA TYR A 360 -7.96 -7.53 1.61
C TYR A 360 -9.16 -8.48 1.40
N GLY A 361 -9.42 -9.39 2.34
CA GLY A 361 -10.46 -10.41 2.23
C GLY A 361 -10.68 -11.23 3.51
N THR A 362 -11.75 -12.02 3.54
CA THR A 362 -12.05 -12.98 4.63
C THR A 362 -10.87 -13.95 4.84
N GLY A 363 -10.57 -14.27 6.09
CA GLY A 363 -9.40 -15.01 6.55
C GLY A 363 -8.12 -14.18 6.60
N GLY A 364 -8.21 -12.84 6.49
CA GLY A 364 -7.08 -11.92 6.63
C GLY A 364 -6.69 -11.65 8.09
N GLY A 365 -5.53 -11.03 8.30
CA GLY A 365 -4.98 -10.69 9.61
C GLY A 365 -3.66 -11.41 9.91
N GLY A 366 -2.87 -10.89 10.86
CA GLY A 366 -1.62 -11.53 11.29
C GLY A 366 -0.56 -11.71 10.18
N GLY A 367 -0.57 -10.84 9.16
CA GLY A 367 0.31 -10.92 7.98
C GLY A 367 -0.31 -11.63 6.77
N TYR A 368 -1.52 -12.19 6.89
CA TYR A 368 -2.26 -12.76 5.78
C TYR A 368 -3.22 -11.73 5.17
N ILE A 369 -3.21 -11.63 3.84
CA ILE A 369 -4.07 -10.68 3.11
C ILE A 369 -5.54 -11.11 3.03
N GLY A 370 -5.83 -12.37 3.34
CA GLY A 370 -7.17 -12.95 3.18
C GLY A 370 -7.49 -13.40 1.75
N GLN A 371 -8.72 -13.86 1.55
CA GLN A 371 -9.19 -14.44 0.30
C GLN A 371 -9.55 -13.38 -0.72
N VAL A 372 -8.87 -13.43 -1.87
CA VAL A 372 -9.07 -12.50 -3.00
C VAL A 372 -9.44 -13.27 -4.27
N MET A 373 -10.07 -12.59 -5.23
CA MET A 373 -10.43 -13.18 -6.51
C MET A 373 -9.24 -13.15 -7.48
N LYS A 374 -9.21 -14.11 -8.40
CA LYS A 374 -8.34 -14.10 -9.58
C LYS A 374 -9.15 -14.11 -10.87
N ASP A 375 -8.68 -13.35 -11.86
CA ASP A 375 -9.21 -13.44 -13.21
C ASP A 375 -8.53 -14.54 -14.03
N GLN A 376 -9.00 -14.74 -15.26
CA GLN A 376 -8.48 -15.76 -16.18
C GLN A 376 -7.01 -15.52 -16.58
N ARG A 377 -6.49 -14.30 -16.42
CA ARG A 377 -5.10 -13.93 -16.70
C ARG A 377 -4.21 -14.04 -15.46
N GLY A 378 -4.79 -14.42 -14.32
CA GLY A 378 -4.09 -14.56 -13.05
C GLY A 378 -3.99 -13.27 -12.23
N SER A 379 -4.49 -12.14 -12.73
CA SER A 379 -4.53 -10.87 -12.01
C SER A 379 -5.46 -10.98 -10.80
N THR A 380 -4.99 -10.46 -9.67
CA THR A 380 -5.68 -10.55 -8.38
C THR A 380 -6.39 -9.25 -8.04
N TYR A 381 -7.60 -9.36 -7.50
CA TYR A 381 -8.43 -8.21 -7.15
C TYR A 381 -9.46 -8.59 -6.10
N ASN A 382 -9.99 -7.61 -5.38
CA ASN A 382 -11.11 -7.80 -4.46
C ASN A 382 -12.34 -6.96 -4.82
N MET A 383 -12.22 -6.04 -5.78
CA MET A 383 -13.36 -5.27 -6.28
C MET A 383 -13.21 -4.84 -7.74
N ARG A 384 -14.35 -4.51 -8.34
CA ARG A 384 -14.48 -4.03 -9.71
C ARG A 384 -14.70 -2.53 -9.72
N GLY A 385 -14.22 -1.89 -10.78
CA GLY A 385 -14.50 -0.50 -11.09
C GLY A 385 -15.10 -0.34 -12.48
N ARG A 386 -15.30 0.93 -12.84
CA ARG A 386 -15.74 1.35 -14.16
C ARG A 386 -14.77 0.90 -15.26
N MET A 387 -15.26 0.91 -16.50
CA MET A 387 -14.46 0.58 -17.69
C MET A 387 -13.80 -0.81 -17.63
N GLY A 388 -14.39 -1.74 -16.87
CA GLY A 388 -13.87 -3.09 -16.69
C GLY A 388 -12.61 -3.17 -15.82
N ARG A 389 -12.25 -2.09 -15.11
CA ARG A 389 -11.12 -2.07 -14.19
C ARG A 389 -11.34 -3.00 -13.01
N ARG A 390 -10.22 -3.49 -12.47
CA ARG A 390 -10.15 -4.32 -11.28
C ARG A 390 -9.15 -3.68 -10.32
N PHE A 391 -9.46 -3.77 -9.03
CA PHE A 391 -8.64 -3.17 -7.98
C PHE A 391 -8.51 -4.12 -6.81
N LEU A 392 -7.38 -4.04 -6.13
CA LEU A 392 -7.13 -4.70 -4.85
C LEU A 392 -6.85 -3.60 -3.83
N VAL A 393 -7.74 -3.44 -2.86
CA VAL A 393 -7.63 -2.39 -1.85
C VAL A 393 -7.95 -2.97 -0.49
N GLN A 394 -7.25 -2.50 0.53
CA GLN A 394 -7.52 -2.92 1.90
C GLN A 394 -8.98 -2.67 2.32
N TRP A 395 -9.46 -3.44 3.27
CA TRP A 395 -10.73 -3.19 3.94
C TRP A 395 -10.63 -1.96 4.83
N VAL A 396 -11.79 -1.45 5.26
CA VAL A 396 -11.87 -0.30 6.18
C VAL A 396 -12.64 -0.73 7.41
N TRP A 397 -12.35 -0.13 8.56
CA TRP A 397 -13.07 -0.41 9.79
C TRP A 397 -14.56 -0.07 9.62
N SER A 398 -15.42 -1.03 9.97
CA SER A 398 -16.86 -0.79 10.03
C SER A 398 -17.25 -0.43 11.46
N PRO A 399 -17.83 0.76 11.71
CA PRO A 399 -18.26 1.14 13.06
C PRO A 399 -19.48 0.32 13.52
N ILE A 400 -20.20 -0.33 12.59
CA ILE A 400 -21.34 -1.20 12.88
C ILE A 400 -20.87 -2.59 13.29
N LEU A 401 -19.97 -3.18 12.48
CA LEU A 401 -19.49 -4.54 12.72
C LEU A 401 -18.40 -4.59 13.79
N LYS A 402 -17.76 -3.45 14.08
CA LYS A 402 -16.56 -3.34 14.93
C LYS A 402 -15.46 -4.30 14.47
N ALA A 403 -15.28 -4.35 13.15
CA ALA A 403 -14.31 -5.18 12.45
C ALA A 403 -13.97 -4.56 11.09
N CYS A 404 -12.88 -5.02 10.49
CA CYS A 404 -12.55 -4.67 9.12
C CYS A 404 -13.56 -5.29 8.15
N ALA A 405 -14.04 -4.51 7.19
CA ALA A 405 -15.06 -4.97 6.26
C ALA A 405 -14.77 -4.51 4.83
N GLY A 406 -15.09 -5.37 3.86
CA GLY A 406 -15.04 -5.05 2.45
C GLY A 406 -16.06 -5.86 1.64
N PRO A 407 -16.29 -5.47 0.38
CA PRO A 407 -17.39 -5.98 -0.42
C PRO A 407 -17.22 -7.46 -0.85
N ASN A 408 -16.00 -8.00 -0.74
CA ASN A 408 -15.69 -9.39 -1.02
C ASN A 408 -15.71 -10.29 0.22
N ALA A 409 -16.20 -9.80 1.36
CA ALA A 409 -16.43 -10.63 2.54
C ALA A 409 -17.34 -11.81 2.20
N LEU A 410 -17.03 -12.98 2.76
CA LEU A 410 -17.76 -14.23 2.51
C LEU A 410 -18.75 -14.59 3.63
N ASP A 411 -18.72 -13.84 4.73
CA ASP A 411 -19.42 -14.11 5.98
C ASP A 411 -20.36 -12.97 6.44
#